data_AF-W7HUK0-F1
#
_entry.id   AF-W7HUK0-F1
#
_cell.length_a   1.000
_cell.length_b   1.000
_cell.length_c   1.000
_cell.angle_alpha   90.00
_cell.angle_beta   90.00
_cell.angle_gamma   90.00
#
_symmetry.space_group_name_H-M   'P 1'
#
loop_
_entity.id
_entity.type
_entity.pdbx_description
1 polymer ?
#
loop_
_entity_poly.entity_id
_entity_poly.type
_entity_poly.pdbx_seq_one_letter_code
_entity_poly.pdbx_strand_id
1 'polypeptide(L)'
;MWSLLRVLVVLALAPSSFVVTARDNASTDAPALALPGDAFLRDLAGDSVPKFATRIPLAAASATTRRQLALFRTAALASASTKPVEFLDRSRQFSYPVFGRCSLGKDNNVLPFDVSTTLGPYFESIFRMIPAWTNGDISLSRFDLFHGHLFANAATKTAGVVFHSKEYPADNADTFPYNLGFCQLESNLPFVDKVMRKRNLVWTIDANQRTSFWWIDMAAKSGNGLVDEILGGAPFYTLYEGNLGHVVADFYYLKGLELGVSLY
;
A
#
# COMPACT_ATOMS: atom_id res chain seq x y z
N MET A 1 33.52 74.63 -21.69
CA MET A 1 33.25 73.17 -21.58
C MET A 1 31.85 73.00 -21.02
N TRP A 2 30.89 72.69 -21.90
CA TRP A 2 29.48 72.46 -21.59
C TRP A 2 29.18 70.96 -21.70
N SER A 3 28.51 70.38 -20.69
CA SER A 3 27.55 69.26 -20.82
C SER A 3 27.16 68.80 -19.41
N LEU A 4 25.94 69.07 -18.95
CA LEU A 4 24.67 68.40 -19.29
C LEU A 4 24.38 67.25 -18.32
N LEU A 5 23.67 67.64 -17.26
CA LEU A 5 22.86 66.82 -16.38
C LEU A 5 21.86 66.01 -17.24
N ARG A 6 21.93 64.68 -17.22
CA ARG A 6 20.87 63.82 -17.77
C ARG A 6 20.07 63.22 -16.62
N VAL A 7 18.85 63.75 -16.46
CA VAL A 7 17.77 63.18 -15.66
C VAL A 7 17.25 61.95 -16.41
N LEU A 8 17.28 60.78 -15.78
CA LEU A 8 16.65 59.57 -16.29
C LEU A 8 15.22 59.51 -15.73
N VAL A 9 14.22 59.73 -16.58
CA VAL A 9 12.81 59.47 -16.29
C VAL A 9 12.55 57.99 -16.51
N VAL A 10 12.29 57.25 -15.44
CA VAL A 10 11.77 55.88 -15.52
C VAL A 10 10.25 55.97 -15.58
N LEU A 11 9.68 55.69 -16.76
CA LEU A 11 8.24 55.47 -16.92
C LEU A 11 7.84 54.16 -16.24
N ALA A 12 7.01 54.26 -15.21
CA ALA A 12 6.30 53.12 -14.64
C ALA A 12 5.17 52.69 -15.58
N LEU A 13 5.30 51.52 -16.20
CA LEU A 13 4.20 50.83 -16.87
C LEU A 13 3.55 49.88 -15.84
N ALA A 14 2.31 50.17 -15.46
CA ALA A 14 1.49 49.29 -14.66
C ALA A 14 1.09 48.04 -15.48
N PRO A 15 1.26 46.81 -14.95
CA PRO A 15 0.66 45.64 -15.57
C PRO A 15 -0.83 45.57 -15.21
N SER A 16 -1.66 45.60 -16.25
CA SER A 16 -3.11 45.43 -16.21
C SER A 16 -3.50 44.12 -15.51
N SER A 17 -4.39 44.23 -14.53
CA SER A 17 -5.01 43.09 -13.85
C SER A 17 -5.95 42.36 -14.81
N PHE A 18 -5.55 41.18 -15.27
CA PHE A 18 -6.50 40.22 -15.84
C PHE A 18 -7.02 39.33 -14.71
N VAL A 19 -8.23 39.63 -14.24
CA VAL A 19 -9.02 38.71 -13.43
C VAL A 19 -9.52 37.61 -14.38
N VAL A 20 -8.81 36.49 -14.42
CA VAL A 20 -9.35 35.26 -14.99
C VAL A 20 -10.25 34.63 -13.94
N THR A 21 -11.56 34.84 -14.06
CA THR A 21 -12.55 34.05 -13.36
C THR A 21 -12.54 32.64 -13.94
N ALA A 22 -11.74 31.74 -13.36
CA ALA A 22 -11.85 30.32 -13.62
C ALA A 22 -13.13 29.80 -12.95
N ARG A 23 -14.19 29.68 -13.75
CA ARG A 23 -15.29 28.73 -13.49
C ARG A 23 -14.74 27.33 -13.76
N ASP A 24 -14.28 26.64 -12.75
CA ASP A 24 -14.01 25.21 -12.84
C ASP A 24 -15.25 24.42 -12.37
N ASN A 25 -16.26 24.41 -13.24
CA ASN A 25 -17.20 23.30 -13.33
C ASN A 25 -16.62 22.31 -14.34
N ALA A 26 -15.78 21.39 -13.87
CA ALA A 26 -15.40 20.21 -14.63
C ALA A 26 -15.43 19.01 -13.70
N SER A 27 -16.60 18.37 -13.66
CA SER A 27 -16.72 16.96 -13.30
C SER A 27 -15.92 16.15 -14.32
N THR A 28 -14.65 15.88 -14.02
CA THR A 28 -13.82 15.01 -14.86
C THR A 28 -14.10 13.55 -14.54
N ASP A 29 -15.25 13.05 -14.99
CA ASP A 29 -15.54 11.62 -15.14
C ASP A 29 -14.82 11.07 -16.38
N ALA A 30 -13.51 11.33 -16.51
CA ALA A 30 -12.70 10.55 -17.42
C ALA A 30 -12.68 9.11 -16.88
N PRO A 31 -13.06 8.09 -17.66
CA PRO A 31 -13.01 6.71 -17.18
C PRO A 31 -11.58 6.40 -16.77
N ALA A 32 -11.39 5.95 -15.53
CA ALA A 32 -10.09 5.52 -15.04
C ALA A 32 -9.52 4.46 -16.01
N LEU A 33 -8.26 4.64 -16.40
CA LEU A 33 -7.55 3.66 -17.24
C LEU A 33 -7.61 2.29 -16.57
N ALA A 34 -8.01 1.27 -17.34
CA ALA A 34 -8.07 -0.09 -16.86
C ALA A 34 -6.66 -0.55 -16.42
N LEU A 35 -6.57 -1.08 -15.21
CA LEU A 35 -5.31 -1.62 -14.67
C LEU A 35 -5.31 -3.16 -14.80
N PRO A 36 -4.11 -3.78 -14.93
CA PRO A 36 -4.00 -5.24 -15.05
C PRO A 36 -4.75 -5.99 -13.94
N GLY A 37 -4.71 -5.46 -12.71
CA GLY A 37 -5.34 -6.09 -11.55
C GLY A 37 -6.83 -5.85 -11.37
N ASP A 38 -7.50 -5.11 -12.27
CA ASP A 38 -8.93 -4.83 -12.10
C ASP A 38 -9.80 -6.10 -12.09
N ALA A 39 -9.46 -7.08 -12.94
CA ALA A 39 -10.15 -8.37 -12.99
C ALA A 39 -9.96 -9.15 -11.69
N PHE A 40 -8.73 -9.19 -11.17
CA PHE A 40 -8.41 -9.83 -9.90
C PHE A 40 -9.20 -9.21 -8.73
N LEU A 41 -9.25 -7.88 -8.65
CA LEU A 41 -10.01 -7.20 -7.59
C LEU A 41 -11.52 -7.43 -7.70
N ARG A 42 -12.07 -7.50 -8.93
CA ARG A 42 -13.47 -7.85 -9.15
C ARG A 42 -13.77 -9.27 -8.70
N ASP A 43 -12.89 -10.23 -8.98
CA ASP A 43 -13.02 -11.61 -8.50
C ASP A 43 -13.01 -11.68 -6.97
N LEU A 44 -12.10 -10.95 -6.30
CA LEU A 44 -12.06 -10.88 -4.83
C LEU A 44 -13.29 -10.18 -4.22
N ALA A 45 -13.93 -9.26 -4.93
CA ALA A 45 -15.13 -8.56 -4.48
C ALA A 45 -16.43 -9.35 -4.72
N GLY A 46 -16.35 -10.45 -5.48
CA GLY A 46 -17.46 -11.34 -5.79
C GLY A 46 -17.94 -12.15 -4.57
N ASP A 47 -19.13 -12.75 -4.73
CA ASP A 47 -19.72 -13.59 -3.68
C ASP A 47 -19.15 -15.01 -3.66
N SER A 48 -18.57 -15.46 -4.77
CA SER A 48 -17.88 -16.74 -4.87
C SER A 48 -16.41 -16.63 -4.44
N VAL A 49 -15.86 -17.71 -3.89
CA VAL A 49 -14.43 -17.80 -3.58
C VAL A 49 -13.67 -18.09 -4.88
N PRO A 50 -12.74 -17.21 -5.32
CA PRO A 50 -11.95 -17.47 -6.52
C PRO A 50 -11.02 -18.66 -6.35
N LYS A 51 -10.73 -19.39 -7.44
CA LYS A 51 -9.88 -20.61 -7.39
C LYS A 51 -8.45 -20.35 -6.89
N PHE A 52 -7.97 -19.13 -7.03
CA PHE A 52 -6.63 -18.70 -6.64
C PHE A 52 -6.58 -18.11 -5.22
N ALA A 53 -7.68 -18.11 -4.48
CA ALA A 53 -7.75 -17.43 -3.19
C ALA A 53 -8.48 -18.26 -2.13
N THR A 54 -8.01 -18.16 -0.88
CA THR A 54 -8.72 -18.65 0.31
C THR A 54 -9.17 -17.46 1.14
N ARG A 55 -10.46 -17.42 1.51
CA ARG A 55 -10.97 -16.34 2.37
C ARG A 55 -10.47 -16.50 3.79
N ILE A 56 -9.90 -15.44 4.36
CA ILE A 56 -9.55 -15.35 5.77
C ILE A 56 -10.71 -14.65 6.50
N PRO A 57 -11.32 -15.29 7.51
CA PRO A 57 -12.37 -14.65 8.29
C PRO A 57 -11.86 -13.39 9.02
N LEU A 58 -12.58 -12.29 8.89
CA LEU A 58 -12.34 -11.08 9.68
C LEU A 58 -13.41 -10.96 10.77
N ALA A 59 -12.99 -10.53 11.96
CA ALA A 59 -13.93 -10.11 12.98
C ALA A 59 -14.75 -8.90 12.49
N ALA A 60 -16.01 -8.83 12.90
CA ALA A 60 -16.86 -7.69 12.56
C ALA A 60 -16.28 -6.41 13.17
N ALA A 61 -15.91 -5.45 12.31
CA ALA A 61 -15.43 -4.15 12.75
C ALA A 61 -16.54 -3.37 13.48
N SER A 62 -16.17 -2.60 14.51
CA SER A 62 -17.10 -1.70 15.21
C SER A 62 -17.69 -0.65 14.25
N ALA A 63 -18.81 -0.02 14.63
CA ALA A 63 -19.40 1.06 13.81
C ALA A 63 -18.41 2.21 13.56
N THR A 64 -17.65 2.59 14.59
CA THR A 64 -16.59 3.62 14.49
C THR A 64 -15.50 3.20 13.51
N THR A 65 -15.02 1.96 13.61
CA THR A 65 -13.98 1.43 12.72
C THR A 65 -14.47 1.34 11.27
N ARG A 66 -15.70 0.88 11.04
CA ARG A 66 -16.29 0.88 9.68
C ARG A 66 -16.35 2.28 9.07
N ARG A 67 -16.78 3.29 9.85
CA ARG A 67 -16.80 4.69 9.40
C ARG A 67 -15.40 5.19 9.05
N GLN A 68 -14.40 4.91 9.90
CA GLN A 68 -13.03 5.33 9.64
C GLN A 68 -12.40 4.60 8.45
N LEU A 69 -12.68 3.32 8.25
CA LEU A 69 -12.25 2.57 7.07
C LEU A 69 -12.87 3.13 5.79
N ALA A 70 -14.14 3.53 5.82
CA ALA A 70 -14.79 4.18 4.69
C ALA A 70 -14.14 5.54 4.35
N LEU A 71 -13.83 6.36 5.35
CA LEU A 71 -13.11 7.62 5.16
C LEU A 71 -11.68 7.37 4.66
N PHE A 72 -10.99 6.38 5.21
CA PHE A 72 -9.65 5.95 4.79
C PHE A 72 -9.64 5.52 3.31
N ARG A 73 -10.61 4.72 2.88
CA ARG A 73 -10.80 4.35 1.47
C ARG A 73 -10.98 5.57 0.58
N THR A 74 -11.87 6.49 0.97
CA THR A 74 -12.12 7.73 0.21
C THR A 74 -10.84 8.56 0.08
N ALA A 75 -10.08 8.72 1.18
CA ALA A 75 -8.82 9.44 1.17
C ALA A 75 -7.76 8.76 0.28
N ALA A 76 -7.66 7.43 0.32
CA ALA A 76 -6.74 6.68 -0.52
C ALA A 76 -7.06 6.83 -2.02
N LEU A 77 -8.35 6.83 -2.39
CA LEU A 77 -8.80 7.02 -3.77
C LEU A 77 -8.64 8.46 -4.28
N ALA A 78 -8.53 9.45 -3.40
CA ALA A 78 -8.43 10.86 -3.73
C ALA A 78 -6.98 11.35 -3.98
N SER A 79 -5.99 10.46 -4.04
CA SER A 79 -4.55 10.78 -3.96
C SER A 79 -3.96 11.70 -5.04
N ALA A 80 -4.76 12.22 -5.98
CA ALA A 80 -4.39 13.37 -6.81
C ALA A 80 -4.35 14.70 -6.01
N SER A 81 -4.99 14.78 -4.84
CA SER A 81 -4.99 15.98 -4.01
C SER A 81 -5.23 15.63 -2.53
N THR A 82 -4.20 15.81 -1.71
CA THR A 82 -4.30 16.07 -0.26
C THR A 82 -5.19 15.13 0.59
N LYS A 83 -4.52 14.15 1.20
CA LYS A 83 -4.60 13.74 2.62
C LYS A 83 -5.19 12.36 2.98
N PRO A 84 -4.36 11.30 2.92
CA PRO A 84 -4.21 10.32 4.01
C PRO A 84 -3.67 10.94 5.31
N VAL A 85 -3.21 12.21 5.24
CA VAL A 85 -2.55 12.99 6.30
C VAL A 85 -3.41 13.21 7.54
N GLU A 86 -4.75 13.13 7.46
CA GLU A 86 -5.61 13.29 8.66
C GLU A 86 -5.61 12.07 9.58
N PHE A 87 -5.18 10.90 9.08
CA PHE A 87 -5.14 9.67 9.88
C PHE A 87 -3.77 9.41 10.48
N LEU A 88 -2.75 10.21 10.16
CA LEU A 88 -1.38 10.00 10.62
C LEU A 88 -0.97 11.09 11.61
N ASP A 89 -0.33 10.69 12.69
CA ASP A 89 0.17 11.61 13.69
C ASP A 89 1.52 12.17 13.26
N ARG A 90 1.50 13.39 12.73
CA ARG A 90 2.70 14.14 12.33
C ARG A 90 3.36 14.91 13.47
N SER A 91 2.72 14.96 14.63
CA SER A 91 3.24 15.69 15.79
C SER A 91 4.28 14.88 16.56
N ARG A 92 4.21 13.55 16.46
CA ARG A 92 5.14 12.63 17.12
C ARG A 92 6.36 12.35 16.24
N GLN A 93 7.54 12.44 16.83
CA GLN A 93 8.73 11.81 16.24
C GLN A 93 8.56 10.30 16.32
N PHE A 94 8.64 9.64 15.17
CA PHE A 94 8.51 8.20 15.05
C PHE A 94 9.61 7.68 14.15
N SER A 95 10.20 6.57 14.54
CA SER A 95 11.21 5.88 13.74
C SER A 95 10.94 4.39 13.85
N TYR A 96 11.18 3.69 12.74
CA TYR A 96 10.98 2.26 12.68
C TYR A 96 12.33 1.54 12.79
N PRO A 97 12.38 0.30 13.32
CA PRO A 97 13.65 -0.37 13.55
C PRO A 97 14.54 -0.52 12.32
N VAL A 98 15.84 -0.35 12.56
CA VAL A 98 16.92 -0.57 11.59
C VAL A 98 17.80 -1.70 12.11
N PHE A 99 18.13 -2.66 11.24
CA PHE A 99 18.97 -3.82 11.55
C PHE A 99 20.29 -3.71 10.77
N GLY A 100 21.29 -3.08 11.39
CA GLY A 100 22.54 -2.75 10.69
C GLY A 100 22.29 -1.82 9.51
N ARG A 101 22.44 -2.33 8.28
CA ARG A 101 22.16 -1.57 7.04
C ARG A 101 20.76 -1.81 6.47
N CYS A 102 19.98 -2.69 7.07
CA CYS A 102 18.59 -2.93 6.68
C CYS A 102 17.68 -1.91 7.37
N SER A 103 17.05 -1.04 6.59
CA SER A 103 15.90 -0.24 7.06
C SER A 103 14.63 -0.93 6.60
N LEU A 104 13.75 -1.30 7.54
CA LEU A 104 12.45 -1.87 7.18
C LEU A 104 11.47 -0.82 6.66
N GLY A 105 11.59 0.41 7.15
CA GLY A 105 10.92 1.57 6.56
C GLY A 105 11.63 2.02 5.30
N LYS A 106 10.87 2.43 4.28
CA LYS A 106 11.41 2.94 3.01
C LYS A 106 12.29 4.18 3.21
N ASP A 107 11.96 5.02 4.19
CA ASP A 107 12.69 6.23 4.52
C ASP A 107 12.57 6.59 6.03
N ASN A 108 13.07 7.77 6.40
CA ASN A 108 12.95 8.30 7.76
C ASN A 108 11.59 8.96 8.04
N ASN A 109 10.64 8.92 7.11
CA ASN A 109 9.33 9.58 7.22
C ASN A 109 8.21 8.59 7.57
N VAL A 110 8.54 7.61 8.40
CA VAL A 110 7.53 6.68 8.95
C VAL A 110 6.72 7.41 10.02
N LEU A 111 5.40 7.39 9.89
CA LEU A 111 4.46 8.01 10.80
C LEU A 111 3.50 6.95 11.36
N PRO A 112 3.11 7.02 12.64
CA PRO A 112 2.07 6.17 13.17
C PRO A 112 0.69 6.72 12.78
N PHE A 113 -0.34 5.89 12.91
CA PHE A 113 -1.72 6.38 12.88
C PHE A 113 -1.99 7.33 14.06
N ASP A 114 -2.89 8.28 13.85
CA ASP A 114 -3.40 9.17 14.89
C ASP A 114 -4.18 8.35 15.93
N VAL A 115 -3.84 8.56 17.20
CA VAL A 115 -4.36 7.80 18.36
C VAL A 115 -5.86 8.00 18.58
N SER A 116 -6.46 9.05 18.02
CA SER A 116 -7.92 9.25 18.01
C SER A 116 -8.64 8.35 17.00
N THR A 117 -7.89 7.68 16.13
CA THR A 117 -8.41 6.74 15.13
C THR A 117 -8.33 5.29 15.62
N THR A 118 -9.17 4.43 15.06
CA THR A 118 -9.13 2.98 15.28
C THR A 118 -8.35 2.25 14.18
N LEU A 119 -7.78 2.97 13.21
CA LEU A 119 -7.13 2.39 12.03
C LEU A 119 -5.82 1.68 12.39
N GLY A 120 -4.98 2.30 13.22
CA GLY A 120 -3.75 1.68 13.73
C GLY A 120 -4.03 0.32 14.38
N PRO A 121 -4.81 0.28 15.49
CA PRO A 121 -5.18 -0.98 16.14
C PRO A 121 -5.85 -2.01 15.22
N TYR A 122 -6.65 -1.55 14.25
CA TYR A 122 -7.29 -2.43 13.26
C TYR A 122 -6.26 -3.13 12.38
N PHE A 123 -5.35 -2.39 11.73
CA PHE A 123 -4.35 -3.00 10.84
C PHE A 123 -3.30 -3.80 11.61
N GLU A 124 -2.91 -3.37 12.81
CA GLU A 124 -2.09 -4.19 13.69
C GLU A 124 -2.76 -5.53 14.05
N SER A 125 -4.08 -5.53 14.26
CA SER A 125 -4.82 -6.76 14.53
C SER A 125 -4.77 -7.73 13.35
N ILE A 126 -4.77 -7.21 12.11
CA ILE A 126 -4.61 -8.02 10.90
C ILE A 126 -3.22 -8.66 10.88
N PHE A 127 -2.15 -7.87 11.06
CA PHE A 127 -0.79 -8.41 11.14
C PHE A 127 -0.64 -9.50 12.21
N ARG A 128 -1.20 -9.29 13.41
CA ARG A 128 -1.15 -10.28 14.50
C ARG A 128 -1.98 -11.52 14.24
N MET A 129 -3.08 -11.39 13.50
CA MET A 129 -3.98 -12.48 13.18
C MET A 129 -3.36 -13.44 12.16
N ILE A 130 -2.57 -12.96 11.20
CA ILE A 130 -2.03 -13.80 10.12
C ILE A 130 -1.19 -14.98 10.66
N PRO A 131 -0.23 -14.81 11.59
CA PRO A 131 0.46 -15.94 12.20
C PRO A 131 -0.45 -16.93 12.92
N ALA A 132 -1.48 -16.43 13.62
CA ALA A 132 -2.42 -17.30 14.33
C ALA A 132 -3.27 -18.13 13.36
N TRP A 133 -3.75 -17.51 12.28
CA TRP A 133 -4.58 -18.17 11.27
C TRP A 133 -3.77 -19.20 10.44
N THR A 134 -2.50 -18.91 10.18
CA THR A 134 -1.59 -19.82 9.46
C THR A 134 -0.88 -20.83 10.37
N ASN A 135 -1.28 -20.93 11.65
CA ASN A 135 -0.66 -21.82 12.63
C ASN A 135 0.88 -21.68 12.70
N GLY A 136 1.39 -20.46 12.54
CA GLY A 136 2.81 -20.13 12.59
C GLY A 136 3.58 -20.32 11.28
N ASP A 137 2.94 -20.78 10.18
CA ASP A 137 3.61 -20.88 8.88
C ASP A 137 4.11 -19.51 8.41
N ILE A 138 3.36 -18.45 8.71
CA ILE A 138 3.78 -17.05 8.57
C ILE A 138 4.06 -16.50 9.97
N SER A 139 5.17 -15.77 10.10
CA SER A 139 5.63 -15.16 11.35
C SER A 139 5.82 -13.67 11.17
N LEU A 140 5.75 -12.89 12.26
CA LEU A 140 6.12 -11.47 12.25
C LEU A 140 7.59 -11.33 12.61
N SER A 141 8.44 -11.05 11.63
CA SER A 141 9.87 -10.84 11.81
C SER A 141 10.42 -9.91 10.74
N ARG A 142 11.67 -9.44 10.88
CA ARG A 142 12.31 -8.62 9.84
C ARG A 142 12.45 -9.32 8.47
N PHE A 143 12.24 -10.64 8.41
CA PHE A 143 12.33 -11.44 7.20
C PHE A 143 10.97 -11.89 6.64
N ASP A 144 9.95 -11.90 7.50
CA ASP A 144 8.65 -12.51 7.25
C ASP A 144 7.55 -11.58 7.75
N LEU A 145 6.62 -11.20 6.87
CA LEU A 145 5.43 -10.41 7.18
C LEU A 145 5.72 -9.25 8.15
N PHE A 146 6.53 -8.28 7.72
CA PHE A 146 6.69 -7.03 8.46
C PHE A 146 6.06 -5.84 7.75
N HIS A 147 5.62 -5.99 6.51
CA HIS A 147 5.08 -4.88 5.75
C HIS A 147 3.93 -5.27 4.82
N GLY A 148 3.25 -4.23 4.34
CA GLY A 148 2.30 -4.33 3.24
C GLY A 148 2.14 -2.99 2.52
N HIS A 149 1.65 -3.04 1.29
CA HIS A 149 1.49 -1.87 0.43
C HIS A 149 0.01 -1.51 0.31
N LEU A 150 -0.33 -0.29 0.72
CA LEU A 150 -1.63 0.31 0.50
C LEU A 150 -1.76 0.73 -0.97
N PHE A 151 -2.73 0.17 -1.67
CA PHE A 151 -3.09 0.56 -3.03
C PHE A 151 -4.50 1.14 -3.09
N ALA A 152 -4.72 2.00 -4.09
CA ALA A 152 -6.01 2.59 -4.41
C ALA A 152 -6.31 2.40 -5.90
N ASN A 153 -7.47 1.81 -6.20
CA ASN A 153 -7.92 1.50 -7.54
C ASN A 153 -9.21 2.26 -7.84
N ALA A 154 -9.12 3.31 -8.65
CA ALA A 154 -10.26 4.14 -9.02
C ALA A 154 -11.30 3.39 -9.87
N ALA A 155 -10.84 2.53 -10.80
CA ALA A 155 -11.71 1.79 -11.73
C ALA A 155 -12.65 0.81 -11.00
N THR A 156 -12.13 0.09 -10.00
CA THR A 156 -12.91 -0.81 -9.15
C THR A 156 -13.46 -0.12 -7.90
N LYS A 157 -13.10 1.15 -7.68
CA LYS A 157 -13.43 1.93 -6.47
C LYS A 157 -13.01 1.19 -5.19
N THR A 158 -11.85 0.55 -5.21
CA THR A 158 -11.33 -0.30 -4.12
C THR A 158 -10.08 0.34 -3.53
N ALA A 159 -9.96 0.31 -2.20
CA ALA A 159 -8.66 0.47 -1.54
C ALA A 159 -8.30 -0.87 -0.88
N GLY A 160 -7.01 -1.17 -0.79
CA GLY A 160 -6.58 -2.41 -0.17
C GLY A 160 -5.14 -2.38 0.29
N VAL A 161 -4.76 -3.38 1.06
CA VAL A 161 -3.38 -3.59 1.50
C VAL A 161 -2.97 -4.98 1.02
N VAL A 162 -1.89 -5.05 0.23
CA VAL A 162 -1.22 -6.32 -0.06
C VAL A 162 -0.11 -6.53 0.95
N PHE A 163 -0.12 -7.65 1.65
CA PHE A 163 0.89 -8.04 2.61
C PHE A 163 1.81 -9.07 1.98
N HIS A 164 3.11 -8.91 2.20
CA HIS A 164 4.11 -9.88 1.76
C HIS A 164 4.69 -10.62 2.96
N SER A 165 4.47 -11.92 2.98
CA SER A 165 5.18 -12.85 3.86
C SER A 165 6.40 -13.42 3.14
N LYS A 166 7.30 -14.03 3.92
CA LYS A 166 8.55 -14.63 3.43
C LYS A 166 9.33 -13.70 2.51
N GLU A 167 9.41 -12.43 2.89
CA GLU A 167 9.95 -11.37 2.02
C GLU A 167 11.40 -11.62 1.65
N TYR A 168 12.16 -12.05 2.64
CA TYR A 168 13.60 -12.26 2.53
C TYR A 168 13.95 -13.71 2.84
N PRO A 169 13.78 -14.66 1.90
CA PRO A 169 14.31 -16.01 2.04
C PRO A 169 15.83 -15.96 2.18
N ALA A 170 16.40 -16.89 2.95
CA ALA A 170 17.83 -17.04 3.11
C ALA A 170 18.51 -17.25 1.74
N ASP A 171 19.62 -16.55 1.53
CA ASP A 171 20.46 -16.77 0.35
C ASP A 171 20.99 -18.22 0.39
N ASN A 172 20.78 -18.93 -0.72
CA ASN A 172 21.21 -20.30 -0.87
C ASN A 172 21.52 -20.55 -2.35
N ALA A 173 22.78 -20.86 -2.65
CA ALA A 173 23.25 -21.03 -4.04
C ALA A 173 22.49 -22.12 -4.82
N ASP A 174 21.96 -23.14 -4.13
CA ASP A 174 21.31 -24.29 -4.76
C ASP A 174 19.81 -24.07 -4.96
N THR A 175 19.14 -23.38 -4.04
CA THR A 175 17.67 -23.27 -4.04
C THR A 175 17.14 -21.85 -4.27
N PHE A 176 17.90 -20.81 -3.91
CA PHE A 176 17.48 -19.41 -4.03
C PHE A 176 18.71 -18.47 -4.14
N PRO A 177 19.41 -18.47 -5.29
CA PRO A 177 20.64 -17.70 -5.48
C PRO A 177 20.36 -16.23 -5.83
N TYR A 178 19.48 -15.57 -5.06
CA TYR A 178 19.07 -14.19 -5.31
C TYR A 178 19.45 -13.30 -4.14
N ASN A 179 20.22 -12.26 -4.45
CA ASN A 179 20.59 -11.22 -3.49
C ASN A 179 19.48 -10.18 -3.40
N LEU A 180 18.79 -10.14 -2.26
CA LEU A 180 17.72 -9.19 -1.93
C LEU A 180 18.20 -8.01 -1.06
N GLY A 181 19.52 -7.85 -0.94
CA GLY A 181 20.15 -6.73 -0.23
C GLY A 181 20.30 -6.93 1.28
N PHE A 182 20.54 -5.83 2.00
CA PHE A 182 20.92 -5.89 3.42
C PHE A 182 19.86 -6.49 4.34
N CYS A 183 18.59 -6.45 3.96
CA CYS A 183 17.51 -7.02 4.77
C CYS A 183 17.44 -8.55 4.70
N GLN A 184 18.07 -9.17 3.70
CA GLN A 184 18.21 -10.62 3.60
C GLN A 184 19.32 -11.18 4.50
N LEU A 185 20.29 -10.35 4.89
CA LEU A 185 21.44 -10.81 5.66
C LEU A 185 20.98 -11.48 6.97
N GLU A 186 21.53 -12.67 7.20
CA GLU A 186 21.23 -13.55 8.34
C GLU A 186 19.78 -14.07 8.38
N SER A 187 19.06 -14.00 7.27
CA SER A 187 17.76 -14.67 7.18
C SER A 187 17.93 -16.17 7.39
N ASN A 188 17.06 -16.72 8.23
CA ASN A 188 16.93 -18.15 8.48
C ASN A 188 15.69 -18.74 7.78
N LEU A 189 15.01 -17.96 6.94
CA LEU A 189 13.81 -18.42 6.23
C LEU A 189 14.20 -19.34 5.07
N PRO A 190 13.85 -20.63 5.09
CA PRO A 190 14.15 -21.50 3.98
C PRO A 190 13.32 -21.11 2.74
N PHE A 191 13.95 -21.17 1.57
CA PHE A 191 13.19 -21.11 0.32
C PHE A 191 12.55 -22.46 0.04
N VAL A 192 11.22 -22.47 -0.02
CA VAL A 192 10.43 -23.63 -0.44
C VAL A 192 9.43 -23.16 -1.48
N ASP A 193 9.62 -23.56 -2.74
CA ASP A 193 8.81 -23.09 -3.89
C ASP A 193 7.30 -23.12 -3.63
N LYS A 194 6.79 -24.25 -3.10
CA LYS A 194 5.37 -24.42 -2.79
C LYS A 194 4.84 -23.45 -1.73
N VAL A 195 5.70 -23.04 -0.79
CA VAL A 195 5.34 -22.08 0.26
C VAL A 195 5.33 -20.67 -0.32
N MET A 196 6.29 -20.33 -1.17
CA MET A 196 6.40 -18.98 -1.78
C MET A 196 5.19 -18.62 -2.63
N ARG A 197 4.54 -19.61 -3.25
CA ARG A 197 3.27 -19.41 -3.99
C ARG A 197 2.16 -18.78 -3.15
N LYS A 198 2.19 -18.97 -1.83
CA LYS A 198 1.18 -18.47 -0.89
C LYS A 198 1.71 -17.33 -0.04
N ARG A 199 2.65 -16.53 -0.55
CA ARG A 199 3.27 -15.48 0.25
C ARG A 199 2.48 -14.17 0.32
N ASN A 200 1.46 -14.00 -0.52
CA ASN A 200 0.69 -12.74 -0.61
C ASN A 200 -0.66 -12.88 0.07
N LEU A 201 -1.02 -11.85 0.84
CA LEU A 201 -2.35 -11.69 1.41
C LEU A 201 -2.92 -10.35 0.98
N VAL A 202 -4.21 -10.28 0.68
CA VAL A 202 -4.83 -9.06 0.19
C VAL A 202 -6.05 -8.74 1.03
N TRP A 203 -5.98 -7.62 1.74
CA TRP A 203 -7.13 -6.99 2.40
C TRP A 203 -7.71 -5.92 1.49
N THR A 204 -9.03 -5.83 1.38
CA THR A 204 -9.71 -4.80 0.59
C THR A 204 -10.91 -4.20 1.30
N ILE A 205 -11.27 -2.99 0.91
CA ILE A 205 -12.56 -2.36 1.16
C ILE A 205 -13.13 -1.81 -0.16
N ASP A 206 -14.36 -2.24 -0.50
CA ASP A 206 -15.03 -1.87 -1.74
C ASP A 206 -15.93 -0.63 -1.60
N ALA A 207 -16.59 -0.23 -2.70
CA ALA A 207 -17.53 0.90 -2.72
C ALA A 207 -18.76 0.74 -1.81
N ASN A 208 -19.10 -0.50 -1.46
CA ASN A 208 -20.19 -0.84 -0.54
C ASN A 208 -19.69 -0.94 0.91
N GLN A 209 -18.44 -0.51 1.18
CA GLN A 209 -17.79 -0.57 2.48
C GLN A 209 -17.64 -2.01 3.00
N ARG A 210 -17.66 -3.01 2.11
CA ARG A 210 -17.42 -4.41 2.49
C ARG A 210 -15.93 -4.64 2.57
N THR A 211 -15.47 -5.09 3.73
CA THR A 211 -14.08 -5.52 3.92
C THR A 211 -13.93 -6.99 3.61
N SER A 212 -12.86 -7.37 2.94
CA SER A 212 -12.51 -8.78 2.70
C SER A 212 -11.03 -9.02 2.91
N PHE A 213 -10.65 -10.25 3.25
CA PHE A 213 -9.26 -10.63 3.42
C PHE A 213 -9.00 -12.01 2.83
N TRP A 214 -7.93 -12.11 2.05
CA TRP A 214 -7.69 -13.24 1.17
C TRP A 214 -6.23 -13.69 1.24
N TRP A 215 -6.03 -15.00 1.29
CA TRP A 215 -4.74 -15.63 1.08
C TRP A 215 -4.63 -16.09 -0.37
N ILE A 216 -3.61 -15.62 -1.09
CA ILE A 216 -3.53 -15.79 -2.54
C ILE A 216 -2.55 -16.91 -2.89
N ASP A 217 -2.99 -17.86 -3.73
CA ASP A 217 -2.12 -18.84 -4.39
C ASP A 217 -1.73 -18.32 -5.78
N MET A 218 -0.49 -17.85 -5.88
CA MET A 218 0.07 -17.21 -7.05
C MET A 218 0.42 -18.18 -8.18
N ALA A 219 0.38 -19.50 -7.93
CA ALA A 219 0.57 -20.50 -8.99
C ALA A 219 -0.74 -21.10 -9.50
N ALA A 220 -1.88 -20.73 -8.91
CA ALA A 220 -3.17 -21.21 -9.35
C ALA A 220 -3.49 -20.72 -10.77
N LYS A 221 -4.31 -21.51 -11.48
CA LYS A 221 -4.91 -21.08 -12.75
C LYS A 221 -6.36 -20.71 -12.49
N SER A 222 -6.65 -19.42 -12.59
CA SER A 222 -8.00 -18.90 -12.38
C SER A 222 -8.94 -19.30 -13.53
N GLY A 223 -8.38 -19.47 -14.74
CA GLY A 223 -9.15 -19.61 -15.98
C GLY A 223 -9.52 -18.25 -16.61
N ASN A 224 -9.05 -17.15 -16.02
CA ASN A 224 -9.17 -15.79 -16.52
C ASN A 224 -7.76 -15.26 -16.86
N GLY A 225 -7.50 -15.03 -18.15
CA GLY A 225 -6.17 -14.62 -18.61
C GLY A 225 -5.66 -13.32 -17.98
N LEU A 226 -6.54 -12.37 -17.68
CA LEU A 226 -6.17 -11.09 -17.04
C LEU A 226 -5.76 -11.27 -15.57
N VAL A 227 -6.40 -12.22 -14.88
CA VAL A 227 -6.03 -12.56 -13.50
C VAL A 227 -4.72 -13.33 -13.51
N ASP A 228 -4.60 -14.32 -14.39
CA ASP A 228 -3.41 -15.17 -14.51
C ASP A 228 -2.15 -14.37 -14.91
N GLU A 229 -2.31 -13.20 -15.55
CA GLU A 229 -1.21 -12.29 -15.90
C GLU A 229 -0.59 -11.60 -14.67
N ILE A 230 -1.39 -11.32 -13.64
CA ILE A 230 -0.87 -10.66 -12.42
C ILE A 230 -0.50 -11.64 -11.31
N LEU A 231 -0.91 -12.91 -11.41
CA LEU A 231 -0.44 -13.97 -10.53
C LEU A 231 1.05 -14.20 -10.82
N GLY A 232 1.90 -13.60 -9.98
CA GLY A 232 3.35 -13.56 -10.10
C GLY A 232 4.01 -14.92 -10.31
N GLY A 233 5.12 -14.90 -11.05
CA GLY A 233 5.84 -16.11 -11.45
C GLY A 233 6.88 -16.59 -10.43
N ALA A 234 7.31 -17.83 -10.63
CA ALA A 234 8.48 -18.38 -9.96
C ALA A 234 9.74 -17.54 -10.26
N PRO A 235 10.70 -17.46 -9.33
CA PRO A 235 10.69 -18.09 -8.01
C PRO A 235 10.06 -17.20 -6.92
N PHE A 236 9.82 -15.92 -7.22
CA PHE A 236 9.43 -14.95 -6.20
C PHE A 236 7.97 -15.06 -5.80
N TYR A 237 7.08 -15.30 -6.77
CA TYR A 237 5.63 -15.30 -6.58
C TYR A 237 5.11 -14.03 -5.88
N THR A 238 5.79 -12.90 -6.02
CA THR A 238 5.37 -11.63 -5.40
C THR A 238 4.27 -11.00 -6.24
N LEU A 239 3.19 -10.57 -5.59
CA LEU A 239 2.13 -9.80 -6.24
C LEU A 239 2.57 -8.34 -6.30
N TYR A 240 2.85 -7.83 -7.50
CA TYR A 240 3.22 -6.42 -7.65
C TYR A 240 2.01 -5.51 -7.37
N GLU A 241 2.12 -4.70 -6.33
CA GLU A 241 1.08 -3.81 -5.81
C GLU A 241 0.61 -2.79 -6.85
N GLY A 242 1.51 -2.36 -7.74
CA GLY A 242 1.19 -1.42 -8.83
C GLY A 242 0.22 -1.99 -9.87
N ASN A 243 0.11 -3.32 -9.98
CA ASN A 243 -0.92 -3.95 -10.81
C ASN A 243 -2.31 -3.76 -10.21
N LEU A 244 -2.41 -3.61 -8.89
CA LEU A 244 -3.68 -3.49 -8.18
C LEU A 244 -4.20 -2.06 -8.14
N GLY A 245 -3.35 -1.05 -8.29
CA GLY A 245 -3.76 0.35 -8.14
C GLY A 245 -2.59 1.31 -8.02
N HIS A 246 -2.91 2.58 -7.80
CA HIS A 246 -1.92 3.56 -7.36
C HIS A 246 -1.46 3.20 -5.95
N VAL A 247 -0.16 3.04 -5.75
CA VAL A 247 0.45 2.77 -4.43
C VAL A 247 0.47 4.07 -3.63
N VAL A 248 -0.21 4.07 -2.48
CA VAL A 248 -0.41 5.26 -1.64
C VAL A 248 0.54 5.29 -0.46
N ALA A 249 0.81 4.13 0.14
CA ALA A 249 1.60 4.03 1.35
C ALA A 249 2.18 2.62 1.55
N ASP A 250 3.22 2.54 2.37
CA ASP A 250 3.69 1.30 2.97
C ASP A 250 3.31 1.27 4.44
N PHE A 251 2.93 0.09 4.92
CA PHE A 251 2.63 -0.19 6.32
C PHE A 251 3.73 -1.08 6.88
N TYR A 252 4.18 -0.83 8.11
CA TYR A 252 5.24 -1.59 8.78
C TYR A 252 4.82 -2.02 10.18
N TYR A 253 4.85 -3.33 10.45
CA TYR A 253 4.51 -3.90 11.75
C TYR A 253 5.45 -5.03 12.17
N LEU A 254 5.91 -4.97 13.41
CA LEU A 254 6.64 -6.02 14.10
C LEU A 254 5.95 -6.24 15.43
N LYS A 255 5.96 -7.48 15.90
CA LYS A 255 5.28 -7.84 17.14
C LYS A 255 5.78 -6.97 18.30
N GLY A 256 4.85 -6.28 18.94
CA GLY A 256 5.12 -5.42 20.10
C GLY A 256 5.52 -3.99 19.76
N LEU A 257 5.59 -3.62 18.47
CA LEU A 257 5.77 -2.24 18.02
C LEU A 257 4.44 -1.64 17.56
N GLU A 258 4.37 -0.32 17.52
CA GLU A 258 3.27 0.43 16.92
C GLU A 258 3.38 0.36 15.38
N LEU A 259 2.25 0.29 14.68
CA LEU A 259 2.21 0.29 13.22
C LEU A 259 2.75 1.60 12.64
N GLY A 260 3.80 1.51 11.82
CA GLY A 260 4.34 2.62 11.05
C GLY A 260 3.77 2.70 9.64
N VAL A 261 3.70 3.90 9.07
CA VAL A 261 3.21 4.18 7.72
C VAL A 261 4.13 5.17 7.00
N SER A 262 4.62 4.84 5.80
CA SER A 262 5.30 5.78 4.91
C SER A 262 4.41 6.09 3.72
N LEU A 263 4.09 7.37 3.49
CA LEU A 263 3.33 7.80 2.32
C LEU A 263 4.23 7.95 1.08
N TYR A 264 3.69 7.70 -0.10
CA TYR A 264 4.33 7.98 -1.40
C TYR A 264 4.03 9.39 -1.90
#